data_AF-A0A914ZNZ8-F1
#
_entry.id   AF-A0A914ZNZ8-F1
#
_cell.length_a   1.000
_cell.length_b   1.000
_cell.length_c   1.000
_cell.angle_alpha   90.00
_cell.angle_beta   90.00
_cell.angle_gamma   90.00
#
_symmetry.space_group_name_H-M   'P 1'
#
loop_
_entity.id
_entity.type
_entity.pdbx_description
1 polymer ?
#
loop_
_entity_poly.entity_id
_entity_poly.type
_entity_poly.pdbx_seq_one_letter_code
_entity_poly.pdbx_strand_id
1 'polypeptide(L)'
;MCHACVRYENKIYVIGGCSEKKQVIGRRRALQEIPEVYDDMWELDTATWKWNKLEARLHNKTCFHAAVVTKGGYVHVFGGVVDGAFTKRCSVMQRLWLRVPSLEYLTMQWCYPFIRNCFTGFTGIYAVDSGDIDTEHFRTATETRRKHRRYF
;
A
#
# COMPACT_ATOMS: atom_id res chain seq x y z
N MET A 1 4.25 14.39 -12.51
CA MET A 1 5.42 13.60 -12.97
C MET A 1 5.75 12.53 -11.94
N CYS A 2 6.60 11.54 -12.29
CA CYS A 2 7.22 10.60 -11.35
C CYS A 2 6.24 9.78 -10.49
N HIS A 3 5.09 9.44 -11.06
CA HIS A 3 4.10 8.52 -10.51
C HIS A 3 4.44 7.08 -10.91
N ALA A 4 3.89 6.10 -10.20
CA ALA A 4 3.88 4.73 -10.67
C ALA A 4 2.57 4.42 -11.42
N CYS A 5 2.66 3.56 -12.43
CA CYS A 5 1.53 3.03 -13.17
C CYS A 5 1.49 1.51 -13.04
N VAL A 6 0.37 0.96 -12.59
CA VAL A 6 0.15 -0.50 -12.55
C VAL A 6 -1.13 -0.85 -13.27
N ARG A 7 -1.15 -1.98 -13.98
CA ARG A 7 -2.36 -2.52 -14.59
C ARG A 7 -2.91 -3.64 -13.73
N TYR A 8 -4.19 -3.59 -13.42
CA TYR A 8 -4.89 -4.69 -12.78
C TYR A 8 -6.25 -4.88 -13.46
N GLU A 9 -6.48 -6.07 -13.98
CA GLU A 9 -7.62 -6.40 -14.84
C GLU A 9 -7.77 -5.42 -16.03
N ASN A 10 -8.94 -4.78 -16.15
CA ASN A 10 -9.30 -3.82 -17.20
C ASN A 10 -9.10 -2.37 -16.74
N LYS A 11 -8.26 -2.14 -15.72
CA LYS A 11 -7.99 -0.81 -15.19
C LYS A 11 -6.50 -0.52 -15.10
N ILE A 12 -6.15 0.73 -15.34
CA ILE A 12 -4.81 1.27 -15.14
C ILE A 12 -4.86 2.17 -13.91
N TYR A 13 -3.97 1.96 -12.96
CA TYR A 13 -3.88 2.73 -11.74
C TYR A 13 -2.65 3.63 -11.77
N VAL A 14 -2.85 4.91 -11.48
CA VAL A 14 -1.80 5.92 -11.33
C VAL A 14 -1.69 6.26 -9.86
N ILE A 15 -0.47 6.18 -9.32
CA ILE A 15 -0.22 6.20 -7.88
C ILE A 15 0.80 7.29 -7.56
N GLY A 16 0.41 8.23 -6.70
CA GLY A 16 1.27 9.31 -6.20
C GLY A 16 1.89 10.19 -7.30
N GLY A 17 3.15 10.53 -7.13
CA GLY A 17 3.89 11.43 -8.02
C GLY A 17 3.96 12.85 -7.48
N CYS A 18 4.28 13.80 -8.34
CA CYS A 18 4.39 15.20 -7.96
C CYS A 18 3.88 16.16 -9.05
N SER A 19 3.53 17.38 -8.65
CA SER A 19 3.15 18.46 -9.56
C SER A 19 4.33 18.87 -10.45
N GLU A 20 4.01 19.34 -11.64
CA GLU A 20 4.97 20.12 -12.45
C GLU A 20 5.02 21.57 -11.96
N LYS A 21 3.85 22.12 -11.60
CA LYS A 21 3.70 23.48 -11.08
C LYS A 21 4.34 23.57 -9.71
N LYS A 22 5.19 24.56 -9.56
CA LYS A 22 6.00 24.74 -8.38
C LYS A 22 5.36 25.83 -7.52
N GLN A 23 5.11 25.54 -6.24
CA GLN A 23 4.56 26.55 -5.35
C GLN A 23 5.67 27.55 -4.97
N VAL A 24 5.35 28.84 -5.09
CA VAL A 24 6.19 29.93 -4.58
C VAL A 24 5.99 30.01 -3.07
N ILE A 25 6.96 29.53 -2.31
CA ILE A 25 6.97 29.68 -0.85
C ILE A 25 8.14 30.59 -0.48
N GLY A 26 7.89 31.90 -0.34
CA GLY A 26 8.89 32.83 0.17
C GLY A 26 8.58 34.32 -0.01
N ARG A 27 8.92 35.13 1.00
CA ARG A 27 8.98 36.60 0.88
C ARG A 27 10.30 37.00 0.20
N ARG A 28 10.21 37.34 -1.08
CA ARG A 28 11.08 38.25 -1.87
C ARG A 28 12.58 37.95 -2.12
N ARG A 29 13.28 36.96 -1.55
CA ARG A 29 14.71 36.70 -1.95
C ARG A 29 15.20 35.25 -2.12
N ALA A 30 14.36 34.25 -1.89
CA ALA A 30 14.64 32.87 -2.29
C ALA A 30 13.34 32.24 -2.80
N LEU A 31 13.02 32.47 -4.07
CA LEU A 31 11.94 31.79 -4.77
C LEU A 31 12.41 30.36 -5.04
N GLN A 32 12.34 29.49 -4.03
CA GLN A 32 12.49 28.06 -4.28
C GLN A 32 11.14 27.53 -4.72
N GLU A 33 11.10 27.19 -5.99
CA GLU A 33 9.95 26.63 -6.64
C GLU A 33 9.86 25.14 -6.25
N ILE A 34 8.96 24.78 -5.33
CA ILE A 34 8.87 23.43 -4.74
C ILE A 34 7.64 22.68 -5.32
N PRO A 35 7.83 21.54 -6.00
CA PRO A 35 6.74 20.64 -6.40
C PRO A 35 5.92 20.12 -5.22
N GLU A 36 4.62 20.00 -5.39
CA GLU A 36 3.74 19.30 -4.45
C GLU A 36 3.83 17.79 -4.70
N VAL A 37 4.09 17.01 -3.66
CA VAL A 37 4.10 15.54 -3.72
C VAL A 37 2.72 15.03 -3.35
N TYR A 38 2.21 14.07 -4.13
CA TYR A 38 0.86 13.52 -3.99
C TYR A 38 0.86 12.14 -3.33
N ASP A 39 -0.23 11.84 -2.63
CA ASP A 39 -0.56 10.56 -2.03
C ASP A 39 -1.84 9.95 -2.64
N ASP A 40 -2.47 10.63 -3.59
CA ASP A 40 -3.73 10.18 -4.16
C ASP A 40 -3.50 9.15 -5.26
N MET A 41 -4.60 8.47 -5.57
CA MET A 41 -4.63 7.39 -6.53
C MET A 41 -5.78 7.58 -7.50
N TRP A 42 -5.51 7.29 -8.75
CA TRP A 42 -6.46 7.39 -9.83
C TRP A 42 -6.53 6.08 -10.58
N GLU A 43 -7.72 5.72 -11.04
CA GLU A 43 -7.92 4.61 -11.96
C GLU A 43 -8.48 5.12 -13.29
N LEU A 44 -8.03 4.52 -14.38
CA LEU A 44 -8.58 4.65 -15.72
C LEU A 44 -9.20 3.32 -16.11
N ASP A 45 -10.50 3.33 -16.34
CA ASP A 45 -11.21 2.19 -16.91
C ASP A 45 -10.88 2.07 -18.40
N THR A 46 -10.29 0.95 -18.81
CA THR A 46 -9.81 0.77 -20.21
C THR A 46 -10.92 0.42 -21.20
N ALA A 47 -12.13 0.12 -20.73
CA ALA A 47 -13.28 -0.12 -21.60
C ALA A 47 -14.03 1.19 -21.90
N THR A 48 -14.19 2.05 -20.89
CA THR A 48 -14.96 3.29 -20.98
C THR A 48 -14.08 4.55 -21.14
N TRP A 49 -12.77 4.43 -20.92
CA TRP A 49 -11.81 5.53 -20.90
C TRP A 49 -12.15 6.65 -19.92
N LYS A 50 -12.84 6.30 -18.83
CA LYS A 50 -13.19 7.23 -17.76
C LYS A 50 -12.20 7.14 -16.61
N TRP A 51 -11.81 8.31 -16.12
CA TRP A 51 -11.01 8.47 -14.92
C TRP A 51 -11.89 8.47 -13.68
N ASN A 52 -11.45 7.76 -12.65
CA ASN A 52 -12.02 7.83 -11.31
C ASN A 52 -10.90 8.08 -10.30
N LYS A 53 -11.15 9.01 -9.38
CA LYS A 53 -10.29 9.19 -8.21
C LYS A 53 -10.68 8.17 -7.15
N LEU A 54 -9.70 7.42 -6.63
CA LEU A 54 -9.95 6.49 -5.55
C LEU A 54 -10.00 7.23 -4.21
N GLU A 55 -10.81 6.71 -3.28
CA GLU A 55 -10.80 7.18 -1.89
C GLU A 55 -9.54 6.73 -1.14
N ALA A 56 -8.94 5.61 -1.57
CA ALA A 56 -7.70 5.10 -1.01
C ALA A 56 -6.53 6.05 -1.32
N ARG A 57 -5.65 6.24 -0.34
CA ARG A 57 -4.47 7.10 -0.43
C ARG A 57 -3.25 6.38 0.14
N LEU A 58 -2.07 6.76 -0.35
CA LEU A 58 -0.82 6.32 0.24
C LEU A 58 -0.69 6.88 1.66
N HIS A 59 -0.14 6.08 2.58
CA HIS A 59 0.14 6.54 3.95
C HIS A 59 1.17 7.67 3.97
N ASN A 60 2.11 7.66 3.01
CA ASN A 60 3.07 8.73 2.79
C ASN A 60 2.96 9.16 1.33
N LYS A 61 2.76 10.46 1.10
CA LYS A 61 2.95 11.04 -0.23
C LYS A 61 4.34 10.68 -0.76
N THR A 62 4.42 10.23 -2.00
CA THR A 62 5.70 9.82 -2.59
C THR A 62 5.73 10.00 -4.10
N CYS A 63 6.91 10.33 -4.61
CA CYS A 63 7.25 10.37 -6.03
C CYS A 63 8.58 9.64 -6.26
N PHE A 64 8.91 9.29 -7.51
CA PHE A 64 10.10 8.48 -7.85
C PHE A 64 10.13 7.12 -7.11
N HIS A 65 8.95 6.54 -6.89
CA HIS A 65 8.80 5.25 -6.23
C HIS A 65 8.56 4.13 -7.25
N ALA A 66 8.80 2.89 -6.82
CA ALA A 66 8.38 1.71 -7.57
C ALA A 66 7.02 1.21 -7.04
N ALA A 67 6.18 0.67 -7.92
CA ALA A 67 4.97 0.00 -7.51
C ALA A 67 4.76 -1.31 -8.27
N VAL A 68 4.20 -2.32 -7.59
CA VAL A 68 3.81 -3.60 -8.17
C VAL A 68 2.46 -4.03 -7.62
N VAL A 69 1.62 -4.62 -8.46
CA VAL A 69 0.32 -5.16 -8.05
C VAL A 69 0.35 -6.67 -8.08
N THR A 70 -0.29 -7.30 -7.10
CA THR A 70 -0.40 -8.75 -7.05
C THR A 70 -1.64 -9.25 -7.78
N LYS A 71 -1.70 -10.56 -7.99
CA LYS A 71 -2.89 -11.21 -8.57
C LYS A 71 -4.16 -11.00 -7.75
N GLY A 72 -4.04 -10.75 -6.44
CA GLY A 72 -5.17 -10.49 -5.55
C GLY A 72 -5.70 -9.05 -5.60
N GLY A 73 -5.00 -8.13 -6.29
CA GLY A 73 -5.40 -6.72 -6.38
C GLY A 73 -4.95 -5.86 -5.21
N TYR A 74 -3.92 -6.30 -4.47
CA TYR A 74 -3.24 -5.43 -3.53
C TYR A 74 -1.96 -4.90 -4.17
N VAL A 75 -1.69 -3.61 -3.96
CA VAL A 75 -0.53 -2.90 -4.53
C VAL A 75 0.52 -2.68 -3.45
N HIS A 76 1.78 -2.91 -3.81
CA HIS A 76 2.96 -2.53 -3.04
C HIS A 76 3.60 -1.31 -3.67
N VAL A 77 3.96 -0.34 -2.83
CA VAL A 77 4.70 0.85 -3.19
C VAL A 77 5.95 0.91 -2.34
N PHE A 78 7.11 0.90 -2.99
CA PHE A 78 8.40 0.92 -2.30
C PHE A 78 9.15 2.22 -2.54
N GLY A 79 9.48 2.87 -1.43
CA GLY A 79 10.43 3.97 -1.36
C GLY A 79 9.98 5.27 -2.05
N GLY A 80 10.92 5.88 -2.76
CA GLY A 80 10.74 7.19 -3.40
C GLY A 80 11.11 8.36 -2.49
N VAL A 81 10.54 9.52 -2.78
CA VAL A 81 10.86 10.81 -2.17
C VAL A 81 9.59 11.44 -1.61
N VAL A 82 9.63 11.88 -0.35
CA VAL A 82 8.43 12.27 0.42
C VAL A 82 8.26 13.80 0.57
N ASP A 83 9.25 14.57 0.13
CA ASP A 83 9.27 16.02 0.16
C ASP A 83 9.39 16.62 -1.25
N GLY A 84 8.85 17.83 -1.43
CA GLY A 84 8.92 18.53 -2.71
C GLY A 84 10.32 19.03 -3.07
N ALA A 85 11.20 19.24 -2.09
CA ALA A 85 12.58 19.66 -2.34
C ALA A 85 13.48 18.50 -2.81
N PHE A 86 12.91 17.29 -2.88
CA PHE A 86 13.56 16.05 -3.24
C PHE A 86 14.78 15.66 -2.39
N THR A 87 14.79 16.08 -1.12
CA THR A 87 15.92 15.86 -0.19
C THR A 87 15.73 14.65 0.71
N LYS A 88 14.48 14.24 0.94
CA LYS A 88 14.11 13.20 1.89
C LYS A 88 13.62 11.95 1.16
N ARG A 89 14.53 10.99 1.02
CA ARG A 89 14.20 9.65 0.50
C ARG A 89 13.55 8.77 1.55
N CYS A 90 12.74 7.83 1.08
CA CYS A 90 12.08 6.82 1.87
C CYS A 90 12.46 5.43 1.34
N SER A 91 12.64 4.46 2.23
CA SER A 91 12.83 3.03 1.91
C SER A 91 11.74 2.17 2.55
N VAL A 92 10.60 2.78 2.87
CA VAL A 92 9.46 2.10 3.50
C VAL A 92 8.61 1.46 2.41
N MET A 93 8.17 0.23 2.68
CA MET A 93 7.15 -0.46 1.90
C MET A 93 5.76 -0.03 2.39
N GLN A 94 4.90 0.36 1.47
CA GLN A 94 3.50 0.65 1.73
C GLN A 94 2.65 -0.29 0.92
N ARG A 95 1.52 -0.72 1.47
CA ARG A 95 0.56 -1.56 0.76
C ARG A 95 -0.85 -1.09 0.99
N LEU A 96 -1.70 -1.31 0.00
CA LEU A 96 -3.12 -1.00 0.06
C LEU A 96 -3.89 -1.85 -0.97
N TRP A 97 -5.18 -1.99 -0.74
CA TRP A 97 -6.09 -2.70 -1.63
C TRP A 97 -6.59 -1.77 -2.74
N LEU A 98 -6.47 -2.17 -4.00
CA LEU A 98 -7.08 -1.45 -5.13
C LEU A 98 -8.59 -1.69 -5.20
N ARG A 99 -9.03 -2.85 -4.71
CA ARG A 99 -10.44 -3.26 -4.61
C ARG A 99 -10.62 -4.06 -3.34
N VAL A 100 -11.86 -4.13 -2.85
CA VAL A 100 -12.19 -5.01 -1.73
C VAL A 100 -11.80 -6.46 -2.12
N PRO A 101 -11.01 -7.15 -1.29
CA PRO A 101 -10.65 -8.55 -1.55
C PRO A 101 -11.92 -9.41 -1.60
N SER A 102 -11.85 -10.53 -2.34
CA SER A 102 -12.96 -11.47 -2.35
C SER A 102 -13.23 -12.01 -0.94
N LEU A 103 -14.48 -12.35 -0.66
CA LEU A 103 -14.84 -13.00 0.60
C LEU A 103 -14.04 -14.30 0.78
N GLU A 104 -13.85 -15.06 -0.30
CA GLU A 104 -12.99 -16.25 -0.32
C GLU A 104 -11.57 -15.94 0.16
N TYR A 105 -10.94 -14.88 -0.35
CA TYR A 105 -9.60 -14.47 0.08
C TYR A 105 -9.57 -14.16 1.58
N LEU A 106 -10.56 -13.40 2.07
CA LEU A 106 -10.67 -13.05 3.50
C LEU A 106 -10.90 -14.29 4.37
N THR A 107 -11.80 -15.18 3.98
CA THR A 107 -12.05 -16.44 4.68
C THR A 107 -10.82 -17.32 4.69
N MET A 108 -10.11 -17.44 3.56
CA MET A 108 -8.88 -18.23 3.48
C MET A 108 -7.79 -17.66 4.39
N GLN A 109 -7.55 -16.35 4.36
CA GLN A 109 -6.61 -15.68 5.27
C GLN A 109 -6.97 -15.90 6.75
N TRP A 110 -8.26 -15.84 7.09
CA TRP A 110 -8.72 -16.05 8.45
C TRP A 110 -8.61 -17.51 8.92
N CYS A 111 -8.92 -18.46 8.05
CA CYS A 111 -8.84 -19.89 8.34
C CYS A 111 -7.40 -20.43 8.28
N TYR A 112 -6.48 -19.76 7.57
CA TYR A 112 -5.12 -20.23 7.31
C TYR A 112 -4.36 -20.65 8.59
N PRO A 113 -4.37 -19.91 9.71
CA PRO A 113 -3.70 -20.34 10.94
C PRO A 113 -4.27 -21.63 11.53
N PHE A 114 -5.58 -21.86 11.40
CA PHE A 114 -6.26 -23.07 11.90
C PHE A 114 -5.93 -24.28 11.03
N ILE A 115 -6.03 -24.10 9.71
CA ILE A 115 -5.72 -25.11 8.70
C ILE A 115 -4.25 -25.52 8.80
N ARG A 116 -3.31 -24.56 8.91
CA ARG A 116 -1.88 -24.85 9.04
C ARG A 116 -1.56 -25.77 10.21
N ASN A 117 -2.28 -25.64 11.32
CA ASN A 117 -2.10 -26.49 12.51
C ASN A 117 -2.80 -27.85 12.40
N CYS A 118 -3.72 -28.04 11.45
CA CYS A 118 -4.36 -29.33 11.17
C CYS A 118 -3.54 -30.22 10.22
N PHE A 119 -2.63 -29.63 9.42
CA PHE A 119 -1.87 -30.35 8.39
C PHE A 119 -0.37 -30.55 8.71
N THR A 120 0.06 -30.33 9.96
CA THR A 120 1.45 -30.60 10.40
C THR A 120 1.85 -32.09 10.37
N GLY A 121 0.97 -32.99 9.92
CA GLY A 121 1.27 -34.40 9.62
C GLY A 121 1.64 -34.71 8.16
N PHE A 122 1.58 -33.75 7.23
CA PHE A 122 1.97 -33.92 5.83
C PHE A 122 2.89 -32.78 5.38
N THR A 123 4.19 -32.95 5.64
CA THR A 123 5.23 -32.11 5.02
C THR A 123 5.39 -32.52 3.56
N GLY A 124 5.10 -31.64 2.60
CA GLY A 124 5.55 -31.90 1.23
C GLY A 124 5.16 -30.95 0.12
N ILE A 125 3.99 -30.31 0.14
CA ILE A 125 3.51 -29.55 -1.01
C ILE A 125 2.73 -28.33 -0.50
N TYR A 126 2.80 -27.19 -1.19
CA TYR A 126 2.28 -25.87 -0.78
C TYR A 126 3.22 -25.02 0.11
N ALA A 127 4.48 -24.86 -0.31
CA ALA A 127 5.16 -23.59 -0.08
C ALA A 127 4.56 -22.54 -1.03
N VAL A 128 3.42 -21.95 -0.65
CA VAL A 128 2.98 -20.69 -1.24
C VAL A 128 3.77 -19.60 -0.53
N ASP A 129 4.56 -18.87 -1.33
CA ASP A 129 5.40 -17.73 -0.98
C ASP A 129 5.02 -17.06 0.36
N SER A 130 5.81 -17.35 1.40
CA SER A 130 5.66 -16.82 2.75
C SER A 130 6.16 -15.37 2.86
N GLY A 131 5.68 -14.51 1.97
CA GLY A 131 6.03 -13.08 1.93
C GLY A 131 5.18 -12.19 2.86
N ASP A 132 4.06 -12.70 3.38
CA ASP A 132 3.17 -11.91 4.25
C ASP A 132 3.58 -12.02 5.73
N ILE A 133 4.61 -11.26 6.10
CA ILE A 133 4.89 -10.94 7.52
C ILE A 133 3.88 -9.89 7.96
N ASP A 134 2.74 -10.37 8.42
CA ASP A 134 1.71 -9.57 9.08
C ASP A 134 1.35 -10.13 10.47
N THR A 135 2.24 -10.95 11.01
CA THR A 135 2.08 -11.60 12.31
C THR A 135 2.40 -10.68 13.50
N GLU A 136 2.94 -9.48 13.29
CA GLU A 136 3.28 -8.57 14.40
C GLU A 136 2.12 -7.69 14.88
N HIS A 137 1.16 -7.33 14.04
CA HIS A 137 0.08 -6.41 14.47
C HIS A 137 -1.04 -7.09 15.27
N PHE A 138 -1.18 -8.41 15.17
CA PHE A 138 -2.19 -9.16 15.93
C PHE A 138 -1.73 -9.58 17.35
N ARG A 139 -0.41 -9.62 17.61
CA ARG A 139 0.11 -10.07 18.91
C ARG A 139 -0.16 -9.08 20.04
N THR A 140 -0.10 -7.77 19.75
CA THR A 140 -0.29 -6.70 20.75
C THR A 140 -1.74 -6.59 21.24
N ALA A 141 -2.73 -6.90 20.41
CA ALA A 141 -4.14 -6.87 20.80
C ALA A 141 -4.51 -8.02 21.76
N THR A 142 -3.90 -9.20 21.60
CA THR A 142 -4.19 -10.37 22.45
C THR A 142 -3.49 -10.35 23.81
N GLU A 143 -2.31 -9.73 23.94
CA GLU A 143 -1.62 -9.62 25.23
C GLU A 143 -2.30 -8.63 26.18
N THR A 144 -2.88 -7.55 25.65
CA THR A 144 -3.59 -6.56 26.46
C THR A 144 -4.86 -7.13 27.10
N ARG A 145 -5.50 -8.11 26.44
CA ARG A 145 -6.74 -8.75 26.96
C ARG A 145 -6.49 -9.85 28.00
N ARG A 146 -5.25 -10.38 28.10
CA ARG A 146 -4.89 -11.41 29.11
C ARG A 146 -4.45 -10.83 30.46
N LYS A 147 -4.05 -9.56 30.53
CA LYS A 147 -3.65 -8.92 31.81
C LYS A 147 -4.82 -8.42 32.65
N HIS A 148 -6.01 -8.24 32.08
CA HIS A 148 -7.20 -7.75 32.81
C HIS A 148 -8.09 -8.86 33.45
N ARG A 149 -7.67 -10.13 33.42
CA ARG A 149 -8.43 -11.26 33.98
C ARG A 149 -7.78 -11.95 35.19
N ARG A 150 -6.82 -11.28 35.85
CA ARG A 150 -6.14 -11.79 37.08
C ARG A 150 -6.30 -10.89 38.30
N TYR A 151 -7.35 -10.10 38.36
CA TYR A 151 -7.76 -9.38 39.58
C TYR A 151 -9.28 -9.39 39.69
N PHE A 152 -9.85 -10.56 39.96
CA PHE A 152 -11.07 -10.82 40.73
C PHE A 152 -11.02 -12.27 41.17
#